data_AF-A0A8S9LAE3-F1
#
_entry.id   AF-A0A8S9LAE3-F1
#
_cell.length_a   1.000
_cell.length_b   1.000
_cell.length_c   1.000
_cell.angle_alpha   90.00
_cell.angle_beta   90.00
_cell.angle_gamma   90.00
#
_symmetry.space_group_name_H-M   'P 1'
#
loop_
_entity.id
_entity.type
_entity.pdbx_description
1 polymer ?
#
loop_
_entity_poly.entity_id
_entity_poly.type
_entity_poly.pdbx_seq_one_letter_code
_entity_poly.pdbx_strand_id
1 'polypeptide(L)'
;VDASDTDSKESGISGSDVKDTSWISWFCNLRGNELFCQIDDYYIQDHFNLCGLIHQVPYYDYALDLILDVDLTHGERFTEKQYELVESAAEMLYGMIHARYILTSQGLASTVKKAFLSFSFFYSQ
;
A
#
# COMPACT_ATOMS: atom_id res chain seq x y z
N VAL A 1 8.98 44.66 22.78
CA VAL A 1 8.90 44.33 21.34
C VAL A 1 10.00 43.31 21.10
N ASP A 2 9.65 42.03 21.23
CA ASP A 2 9.21 41.14 20.12
C ASP A 2 10.47 40.47 19.52
N ALA A 3 10.64 39.18 19.28
CA ALA A 3 9.91 37.92 19.35
C ALA A 3 11.03 36.84 19.55
N SER A 4 10.88 35.53 19.75
CA SER A 4 9.81 34.56 19.52
C SER A 4 10.29 33.27 20.21
N ASP A 5 9.45 32.67 21.03
CA ASP A 5 9.57 31.27 21.45
C ASP A 5 9.49 30.37 20.21
N THR A 6 10.51 29.53 19.99
CA THR A 6 10.43 28.44 19.00
C THR A 6 10.45 27.11 19.73
N ASP A 7 9.29 26.73 20.26
CA ASP A 7 8.97 25.40 20.77
C ASP A 7 8.94 24.42 19.58
N SER A 8 10.11 23.93 19.18
CA SER A 8 10.22 22.84 18.21
C SER A 8 9.93 21.54 18.94
N LYS A 9 8.64 21.23 19.11
CA LYS A 9 8.17 19.89 19.47
C LYS A 9 8.53 18.94 18.33
N GLU A 10 9.72 18.38 18.40
CA GLU A 10 10.10 17.16 17.70
C GLU A 10 9.16 16.07 18.22
N SER A 11 8.06 15.86 17.50
CA SER A 11 7.17 14.73 17.76
C SER A 11 7.96 13.48 17.36
N GLY A 12 8.53 12.84 18.38
CA GLY A 12 9.13 11.53 18.25
C GLY A 12 8.10 10.57 17.66
N ILE A 13 8.29 10.23 16.39
CA ILE A 13 7.73 9.00 15.85
C ILE A 13 8.49 7.90 16.58
N SER A 14 7.86 7.37 17.63
CA SER A 14 8.33 6.21 18.38
C SER A 14 8.53 5.06 17.39
N GLY A 15 9.79 4.76 17.06
CA GLY A 15 10.20 3.68 16.17
C GLY A 15 10.01 2.30 16.77
N SER A 16 8.85 2.04 17.40
CA SER A 16 8.48 0.75 17.98
C SER A 16 7.40 0.00 17.20
N ASP A 17 6.65 0.67 16.31
CA ASP A 17 5.47 0.08 15.65
C ASP A 17 5.69 -0.27 14.17
N VAL A 18 6.92 -0.09 13.64
CA VAL A 18 7.23 -0.31 12.22
C VAL A 18 7.30 -1.81 11.87
N LYS A 19 7.39 -2.70 12.85
CA LYS A 19 7.54 -4.15 12.61
C LYS A 19 6.23 -4.91 12.38
N ASP A 20 5.07 -4.31 12.65
CA ASP A 20 3.78 -5.01 12.60
C ASP A 20 2.82 -4.47 11.51
N THR A 21 3.26 -3.54 10.67
CA THR A 21 2.42 -3.00 9.58
C THR A 21 2.73 -3.71 8.28
N SER A 22 1.76 -4.43 7.71
CA SER A 22 1.89 -5.07 6.40
C SER A 22 2.13 -4.07 5.27
N TRP A 23 2.76 -4.49 4.17
CA TRP A 23 3.01 -3.63 3.01
C TRP A 23 1.72 -2.97 2.49
N ILE A 24 0.63 -3.73 2.39
CA ILE A 24 -0.69 -3.24 1.95
C ILE A 24 -1.22 -2.15 2.89
N SER A 25 -1.09 -2.36 4.20
CA SER A 25 -1.54 -1.40 5.21
C SER A 25 -0.70 -0.12 5.15
N TRP A 26 0.61 -0.25 5.05
CA TRP A 26 1.53 0.88 4.87
C TRP A 26 1.16 1.69 3.61
N PHE A 27 1.06 1.02 2.45
CA PHE A 27 0.79 1.67 1.17
C PHE A 27 -0.54 2.42 1.15
N CYS A 28 -1.62 1.82 1.67
CA CYS A 28 -2.95 2.43 1.70
C CYS A 28 -3.08 3.63 2.66
N ASN A 29 -2.10 3.82 3.56
CA ASN A 29 -2.05 4.92 4.53
C ASN A 29 -1.10 6.04 4.11
N LEU A 30 -0.35 5.89 3.00
CA LEU A 30 0.45 6.97 2.44
C LEU A 30 -0.44 8.15 2.00
N ARG A 31 0.08 9.37 2.18
CA ARG A 31 -0.58 10.59 1.71
C ARG A 31 -0.77 10.53 0.19
N GLY A 32 -2.00 10.74 -0.29
CA GLY A 32 -2.37 10.60 -1.70
C GLY A 32 -2.98 9.25 -2.08
N ASN A 33 -2.96 8.27 -1.18
CA ASN A 33 -3.51 6.92 -1.40
C ASN A 33 -4.85 6.70 -0.68
N GLU A 34 -5.60 7.77 -0.39
CA GLU A 34 -6.82 7.70 0.41
C GLU A 34 -7.91 6.83 -0.25
N LEU A 35 -7.89 6.71 -1.58
CA LEU A 35 -8.85 5.92 -2.36
C LEU A 35 -8.53 4.42 -2.42
N PHE A 36 -7.32 4.00 -2.02
CA PHE A 36 -6.96 2.59 -1.99
C PHE A 36 -7.58 1.91 -0.79
N CYS A 37 -8.31 0.81 -1.01
CA CYS A 37 -8.77 -0.06 0.06
C CYS A 37 -7.76 -1.19 0.23
N GLN A 38 -7.61 -1.69 1.47
CA GLN A 38 -6.78 -2.86 1.74
C GLN A 38 -7.47 -4.08 1.15
N ILE A 39 -6.80 -4.75 0.21
CA ILE A 39 -7.27 -5.96 -0.44
C ILE A 39 -6.79 -7.14 0.39
N ASP A 40 -7.67 -8.13 0.60
CA ASP A 40 -7.33 -9.35 1.33
C ASP A 40 -6.31 -10.19 0.54
N ASP A 41 -5.30 -10.72 1.24
CA ASP A 41 -4.27 -11.58 0.65
C ASP A 41 -4.86 -12.77 -0.11
N TYR A 42 -6.01 -13.31 0.34
CA TYR A 42 -6.71 -14.40 -0.36
C TYR A 42 -7.11 -14.00 -1.80
N TYR A 43 -7.56 -12.76 -2.00
CA TYR A 43 -7.91 -12.27 -3.34
C TYR A 43 -6.67 -12.14 -4.22
N ILE A 44 -5.55 -11.67 -3.64
CA ILE A 44 -4.27 -11.45 -4.32
C ILE A 44 -3.60 -12.78 -4.67
N GLN A 45 -3.66 -13.78 -3.80
CA GLN A 45 -3.05 -15.10 -4.01
C GLN A 45 -3.79 -15.96 -5.05
N ASP A 46 -5.05 -15.63 -5.38
CA ASP A 46 -5.78 -16.32 -6.44
C ASP A 46 -5.30 -15.87 -7.84
N HIS A 47 -4.56 -16.76 -8.50
CA HIS A 47 -4.03 -16.54 -9.84
C HIS A 47 -5.08 -16.16 -10.90
N PHE A 48 -6.34 -16.58 -10.73
CA PHE A 48 -7.40 -16.20 -11.67
C PHE A 48 -7.64 -14.69 -11.65
N ASN A 49 -7.65 -14.08 -10.46
CA ASN A 49 -7.83 -12.63 -10.29
C ASN A 49 -6.66 -11.83 -10.89
N LEU A 50 -5.46 -12.42 -10.88
CA LEU A 50 -4.23 -11.81 -11.39
C LEU A 50 -3.91 -12.14 -12.84
N CYS A 51 -4.78 -12.90 -13.52
CA CYS A 51 -4.54 -13.40 -14.87
C CYS A 51 -4.13 -12.26 -15.83
N GLY A 52 -3.00 -12.46 -16.53
CA GLY A 52 -2.46 -11.52 -17.52
C GLY A 52 -1.65 -10.34 -16.97
N LEU A 53 -1.57 -10.14 -15.65
CA LEU A 53 -0.77 -9.06 -15.05
C LEU A 53 0.74 -9.33 -15.11
N ILE A 54 1.15 -10.60 -15.06
CA ILE A 54 2.56 -11.02 -15.18
C ILE A 54 3.26 -10.49 -16.44
N HIS A 55 2.51 -10.27 -17.53
CA HIS A 55 3.05 -9.73 -18.78
C HIS A 55 3.08 -8.19 -18.84
N GLN A 56 2.51 -7.52 -17.84
CA GLN A 56 2.35 -6.06 -17.80
C GLN A 56 3.25 -5.42 -16.75
N VAL A 57 3.59 -6.16 -15.69
CA VAL A 57 4.39 -5.67 -14.56
C VAL A 57 5.80 -6.27 -14.61
N PRO A 58 6.87 -5.44 -14.63
CA PRO A 58 8.24 -5.93 -14.50
C PRO A 58 8.47 -6.50 -13.09
N TYR A 59 9.40 -7.44 -12.93
CA TYR A 59 9.70 -8.04 -11.61
C TYR A 59 8.46 -8.61 -10.88
N TYR A 60 7.45 -9.09 -11.63
CA TYR A 60 6.14 -9.47 -11.11
C TYR A 60 6.20 -10.35 -9.85
N ASP A 61 7.01 -11.41 -9.86
CA ASP A 61 7.10 -12.33 -8.72
C ASP A 61 7.65 -11.62 -7.47
N TYR A 62 8.75 -10.85 -7.61
CA TYR A 62 9.32 -10.09 -6.50
C TYR A 62 8.40 -8.97 -6.00
N ALA A 63 7.65 -8.33 -6.92
CA ALA A 63 6.65 -7.32 -6.58
C ALA A 63 5.48 -7.95 -5.81
N LEU A 64 5.04 -9.15 -6.22
CA LEU A 64 3.98 -9.89 -5.54
C LEU A 64 4.42 -10.37 -4.16
N ASP A 65 5.65 -10.88 -4.04
CA ASP A 65 6.25 -11.27 -2.77
C ASP A 65 6.34 -10.07 -1.82
N LEU A 66 6.78 -8.91 -2.31
CA LEU A 66 6.83 -7.67 -1.51
C LEU A 66 5.43 -7.23 -1.04
N ILE A 67 4.42 -7.28 -1.89
CA ILE A 67 3.03 -6.92 -1.52
C ILE A 67 2.49 -7.85 -0.43
N LEU A 68 2.82 -9.14 -0.50
CA LEU A 68 2.34 -10.18 0.42
C LEU A 68 3.23 -10.37 1.66
N ASP A 69 4.20 -9.47 1.87
CA ASP A 69 5.19 -9.56 2.95
C ASP A 69 5.90 -10.94 3.00
N VAL A 70 6.09 -11.56 1.83
CA VAL A 70 6.84 -12.81 1.68
C VAL A 70 8.33 -12.47 1.75
N ASP A 71 9.07 -13.23 2.56
CA ASP A 71 10.46 -12.96 2.85
C ASP A 71 11.34 -13.04 1.58
N LEU A 72 11.80 -11.88 1.10
CA LEU A 72 12.68 -11.74 -0.06
C LEU A 72 14.11 -12.26 0.20
N THR A 73 14.43 -12.69 1.43
CA THR A 73 15.80 -13.08 1.83
C THR A 73 16.29 -14.43 1.32
N HIS A 74 15.54 -15.12 0.46
CA HIS A 74 15.90 -16.43 -0.12
C HIS A 74 17.07 -16.44 -1.13
N GLY A 75 18.04 -15.52 -1.01
CA GLY A 75 19.41 -15.72 -1.51
C GLY A 75 19.97 -14.65 -2.43
N GLU A 76 19.14 -13.70 -2.91
CA GLU A 76 19.59 -12.63 -3.80
C GLU A 76 19.72 -11.31 -3.04
N ARG A 77 20.97 -10.85 -2.85
CA ARG A 77 21.21 -9.48 -2.39
C ARG A 77 20.94 -8.52 -3.54
N PHE A 78 19.78 -7.89 -3.54
CA PHE A 78 19.52 -6.75 -4.41
C PHE A 78 20.46 -5.58 -4.09
N THR A 79 20.87 -4.87 -5.13
CA THR A 79 21.38 -3.51 -4.97
C THR A 79 20.23 -2.57 -4.62
N GLU A 80 20.53 -1.44 -3.97
CA GLU A 80 19.54 -0.40 -3.62
C GLU A 80 18.69 0.01 -4.83
N LYS A 81 19.33 0.23 -5.98
CA LYS A 81 18.64 0.57 -7.23
C LYS A 81 17.70 -0.53 -7.74
N GLN A 82 18.04 -1.81 -7.55
CA GLN A 82 17.13 -2.89 -7.94
C GLN A 82 15.94 -2.96 -7.00
N TYR A 83 16.16 -2.71 -5.72
CA TYR A 83 15.10 -2.65 -4.72
C TYR A 83 14.08 -1.54 -5.05
N GLU A 84 14.53 -0.34 -5.41
CA GLU A 84 13.66 0.75 -5.88
C GLU A 84 12.81 0.36 -7.11
N LEU A 85 13.37 -0.43 -8.03
CA LEU A 85 12.63 -0.92 -9.20
C LEU A 85 11.55 -1.95 -8.81
N VAL A 86 11.81 -2.80 -7.82
CA VAL A 86 10.85 -3.76 -7.29
C VAL A 86 9.74 -3.03 -6.51
N GLU A 87 10.06 -2.03 -5.70
CA GLU A 87 9.07 -1.20 -5.02
C GLU A 87 8.15 -0.50 -6.03
N SER A 88 8.71 0.15 -7.06
CA SER A 88 7.90 0.78 -8.11
C SER A 88 7.01 -0.23 -8.86
N ALA A 89 7.51 -1.45 -9.09
CA ALA A 89 6.72 -2.53 -9.67
C ALA A 89 5.58 -2.99 -8.74
N ALA A 90 5.82 -3.07 -7.43
CA ALA A 90 4.83 -3.43 -6.42
C ALA A 90 3.69 -2.40 -6.34
N GLU A 91 4.02 -1.11 -6.32
CA GLU A 91 3.01 -0.04 -6.35
C GLU A 91 2.12 -0.14 -7.60
N MET A 92 2.74 -0.35 -8.77
CA MET A 92 2.01 -0.52 -10.02
C MET A 92 1.13 -1.78 -10.01
N LEU A 93 1.69 -2.92 -9.58
CA LEU A 93 0.96 -4.18 -9.49
C LEU A 93 -0.25 -4.05 -8.57
N TYR A 94 -0.06 -3.50 -7.36
CA TYR A 94 -1.15 -3.28 -6.42
C TYR A 94 -2.23 -2.35 -7.00
N GLY A 95 -1.84 -1.30 -7.73
CA GLY A 95 -2.76 -0.44 -8.45
C GLY A 95 -3.63 -1.19 -9.47
N MET A 96 -3.05 -2.10 -10.25
CA MET A 96 -3.77 -2.91 -11.25
C MET A 96 -4.68 -3.95 -10.60
N ILE A 97 -4.23 -4.55 -9.49
CA ILE A 97 -5.05 -5.48 -8.69
C ILE A 97 -6.24 -4.73 -8.10
N HIS A 98 -6.00 -3.54 -7.53
CA HIS A 98 -7.04 -2.69 -6.95
C HIS A 98 -8.10 -2.31 -7.98
N ALA A 99 -7.69 -1.88 -9.18
CA ALA A 99 -8.60 -1.55 -10.28
C ALA A 99 -9.53 -2.73 -10.66
N ARG A 100 -9.05 -3.98 -10.56
CA ARG A 100 -9.89 -5.18 -10.74
C ARG A 100 -10.77 -5.44 -9.52
N TYR A 101 -10.19 -5.36 -8.32
CA TYR A 101 -10.85 -5.67 -7.06
C TYR A 101 -12.09 -4.79 -6.82
N ILE A 102 -12.02 -3.49 -7.12
CA ILE A 102 -13.15 -2.58 -6.92
C ILE A 102 -14.39 -2.89 -7.79
N LEU A 103 -14.23 -3.71 -8.82
CA LEU A 103 -15.33 -4.19 -9.67
C LEU A 103 -16.01 -5.45 -9.09
N THR A 104 -15.43 -6.07 -8.06
CA THR A 104 -16.05 -7.18 -7.34
C THR A 104 -17.05 -6.67 -6.30
N SER A 105 -17.98 -7.52 -5.86
CA SER A 105 -18.93 -7.14 -4.81
C SER A 105 -18.25 -6.80 -3.48
N GLN A 106 -17.14 -7.48 -3.14
CA GLN A 106 -16.36 -7.23 -1.92
C GLN A 106 -15.61 -5.89 -2.01
N GLY A 107 -14.97 -5.62 -3.15
CA GLY A 107 -14.23 -4.38 -3.37
C GLY A 107 -15.15 -3.16 -3.46
N LEU A 108 -16.31 -3.27 -4.12
CA LEU A 108 -17.29 -2.19 -4.17
C LEU A 108 -17.79 -1.81 -2.77
N ALA A 109 -18.14 -2.79 -1.93
CA ALA A 109 -18.54 -2.56 -0.55
C ALA A 109 -17.43 -1.87 0.27
N SER A 110 -16.18 -2.28 0.08
CA SER A 110 -15.01 -1.75 0.78
C SER A 110 -14.69 -0.31 0.38
N THR A 111 -14.70 -0.01 -0.93
CA THR A 111 -14.43 1.33 -1.46
C THR A 111 -15.55 2.31 -1.15
N VAL A 112 -16.82 1.90 -1.25
CA VAL A 112 -17.96 2.73 -0.85
C VAL A 112 -17.89 3.06 0.64
N LYS A 113 -17.53 2.10 1.50
CA LYS A 113 -17.34 2.33 2.94
C LYS A 113 -16.24 3.36 3.20
N LYS A 114 -15.07 3.25 2.55
CA LYS A 114 -13.95 4.18 2.74
C LYS A 114 -14.30 5.59 2.24
N ALA A 115 -14.90 5.70 1.06
CA ALA A 115 -15.36 6.97 0.50
C ALA A 115 -16.44 7.64 1.37
N PHE A 116 -17.41 6.86 1.87
CA PHE A 116 -18.47 7.35 2.75
C PHE A 116 -17.91 7.85 4.10
N LEU A 117 -16.98 7.12 4.71
CA LEU A 117 -16.32 7.54 5.96
C LEU A 117 -15.49 8.81 5.74
N SER A 118 -14.75 8.90 4.63
CA SER A 118 -14.01 10.10 4.26
C SER A 118 -14.95 11.31 4.12
N PHE A 119 -16.03 11.15 3.36
CA PHE A 119 -17.03 12.21 3.17
C PHE A 119 -17.73 12.59 4.49
N SER A 120 -18.15 11.63 5.31
CA SER A 120 -18.78 11.90 6.60
C SER A 120 -17.86 12.65 7.56
N PHE A 121 -16.54 12.40 7.52
CA PHE A 121 -15.56 13.13 8.32
C PHE A 121 -15.44 14.59 7.86
N PHE A 122 -15.41 14.84 6.55
CA PHE A 122 -15.37 16.19 5.99
C PHE A 122 -16.65 17.00 6.25
N TYR A 123 -17.81 16.36 6.36
CA TYR A 123 -19.09 17.04 6.61
C TYR A 123 -19.40 17.24 8.10
N SER A 124 -18.62 16.64 9.00
CA SER A 124 -18.82 16.73 10.45
C SER A 124 -17.83 17.69 11.16
N GLN A 125 -16.98 18.39 10.40
CA GLN A 125 -16.14 19.50 10.85
C GLN A 125 -16.64 20.82 10.24
#